data_AF-A0A3C1X694-F1
#
_entry.id   AF-A0A3C1X694-F1
#
_cell.length_a   1.000
_cell.length_b   1.000
_cell.length_c   1.000
_cell.angle_alpha   90.00
_cell.angle_beta   90.00
_cell.angle_gamma   90.00
#
_symmetry.space_group_name_H-M   'P 1'
#
loop_
_entity.id
_entity.type
_entity.pdbx_description
1 polymer ?
#
loop_
_entity_poly.entity_id
_entity_poly.type
_entity_poly.pdbx_seq_one_letter_code
_entity_poly.pdbx_strand_id
1 'polypeptide(L)' 'YVVLGVATHSETRELLVVYRTDYGDRSLWVRPLAMFQEQVTVEGQLVPRFSWIPD' A
#
# COMPACT_ATOMS: atom_id res chain seq x y z
N TYR A 1 0.83 2.98 -9.06
CA TYR A 1 1.83 2.76 -7.97
C TYR A 1 2.52 1.44 -8.18
N VAL A 2 3.81 1.35 -7.81
CA VAL A 2 4.60 0.12 -7.88
C VAL A 2 4.96 -0.33 -6.47
N VAL A 3 4.51 -1.53 -6.08
CA VAL A 3 4.91 -2.17 -4.81
C VAL A 3 6.32 -2.73 -4.97
N LEU A 4 7.23 -2.35 -4.08
CA LEU A 4 8.62 -2.81 -4.08
C LEU A 4 8.81 -4.02 -3.14
N GLY A 5 8.02 -4.11 -2.08
CA GLY A 5 8.05 -5.23 -1.16
C GLY A 5 7.36 -4.94 0.18
N VAL A 6 7.44 -5.92 1.09
CA VAL A 6 7.02 -5.77 2.49
C VAL A 6 8.27 -5.71 3.36
N ALA A 7 8.32 -4.74 4.26
CA ALA A 7 9.39 -4.57 5.25
C ALA A 7 8.85 -4.81 6.67
N THR A 8 9.75 -5.09 7.61
CA THR A 8 9.44 -5.17 9.04
C THR A 8 9.98 -3.94 9.74
N HIS A 9 9.12 -3.17 10.41
CA HIS A 9 9.53 -2.04 11.23
C HIS A 9 10.37 -2.53 12.41
N SER A 10 11.61 -2.04 12.56
CA SER A 10 12.61 -2.63 13.47
C SER A 10 12.18 -2.59 14.94
N GLU A 11 11.55 -1.50 15.35
CA GLU A 11 11.23 -1.18 16.73
C GLU A 11 9.92 -1.84 17.19
N THR A 12 8.96 -1.96 16.27
CA THR A 12 7.59 -2.42 16.58
C THR A 12 7.28 -3.79 16.00
N ARG A 13 8.12 -4.27 15.08
CA ARG A 13 7.88 -5.49 14.27
C ARG A 13 6.64 -5.43 13.39
N GLU A 14 6.04 -4.25 13.21
CA GLU A 14 4.90 -4.06 12.32
C GLU A 14 5.32 -4.29 10.85
N LEU A 15 4.46 -4.96 10.08
CA LEU A 15 4.67 -5.14 8.64
C LEU A 15 4.25 -3.87 7.88
N LEU A 16 5.14 -3.38 7.02
CA LEU A 16 4.92 -2.20 6.19
C LEU A 16 5.03 -2.57 4.71
N VAL A 17 4.15 -2.03 3.87
CA VAL A 17 4.31 -2.07 2.41
C VAL A 17 5.17 -0.89 1.99
N VAL A 18 6.26 -1.18 1.27
CA VAL A 18 7.12 -0.18 0.63
C VAL A 18 6.70 -0.07 -0.84
N TYR A 19 6.30 1.12 -1.27
CA TYR A 19 5.82 1.35 -2.64
C TYR A 19 6.20 2.74 -3.14
N ARG A 20 6.15 2.91 -4.46
CA ARG A 20 6.53 4.15 -5.15
C ARG A 20 5.40 4.63 -6.07
N THR A 21 5.26 5.94 -6.23
CA THR A 21 4.45 6.50 -7.31
C THR A 21 5.10 6.17 -8.67
N ASP A 22 4.28 5.80 -9.65
CA ASP A 22 4.71 5.60 -11.05
C ASP A 22 4.57 6.87 -11.91
N TYR A 23 4.06 7.94 -11.31
CA TYR A 23 3.93 9.28 -11.88
C TYR A 23 4.64 10.32 -11.00
N GLY A 24 4.84 11.53 -11.53
CA GLY A 24 5.39 12.66 -10.79
C GLY A 24 6.82 12.44 -10.31
N ASP A 25 7.09 12.80 -9.05
CA ASP A 25 8.42 12.78 -8.42
C ASP A 25 8.95 11.37 -8.09
N ARG A 26 8.12 10.33 -8.30
CA ARG A 26 8.47 8.93 -7.99
C ARG A 26 8.91 8.75 -6.53
N SER A 27 8.30 9.48 -5.61
CA SER A 27 8.53 9.40 -4.17
C SER A 27 8.28 8.00 -3.60
N LEU A 28 9.04 7.67 -2.55
CA LEU A 28 8.96 6.41 -1.83
C LEU A 28 8.08 6.57 -0.59
N TRP A 29 7.13 5.65 -0.42
CA TRP A 29 6.16 5.67 0.67
C TRP A 29 6.15 4.34 1.42
N VAL A 30 5.80 4.41 2.70
CA VAL A 30 5.51 3.25 3.53
C VAL A 30 4.10 3.36 4.12
N ARG A 31 3.42 2.22 4.26
CA ARG A 31 2.10 2.13 4.92
C ARG A 31 1.99 0.80 5.67
N PRO A 32 1.35 0.73 6.85
CA PRO A 32 1.03 -0.52 7.50
C PRO A 32 0.36 -1.52 6.55
N LEU A 33 0.82 -2.78 6.57
CA LEU A 33 0.28 -3.84 5.72
C LEU A 33 -1.21 -4.04 5.94
N ALA A 34 -1.65 -4.00 7.20
CA ALA A 34 -3.07 -4.10 7.55
C ALA A 34 -3.91 -2.99 6.89
N MET A 35 -3.43 -1.74 6.94
CA MET A 35 -4.10 -0.60 6.29
C MET A 35 -3.97 -0.64 4.76
N PHE A 36 -2.93 -1.28 4.22
CA PHE A 36 -2.79 -1.43 2.78
C PHE A 36 -3.80 -2.44 2.23
N GLN A 37 -4.05 -3.52 2.96
CA GLN A 37 -4.99 -4.58 2.59
C GLN A 37 -6.44 -4.29 3.02
N GLU A 38 -6.69 -3.17 3.69
CA GLU A 38 -8.02 -2.86 4.20
C GLU A 38 -9.03 -2.58 3.07
N GLN A 39 -10.31 -2.81 3.39
CA GLN A 39 -11.41 -2.38 2.55
C GLN A 39 -11.84 -0.98 2.93
N VAL A 40 -12.29 -0.21 1.95
CA VAL A 40 -12.79 1.16 2.10
C VAL A 40 -14.13 1.30 1.42
N THR A 41 -14.95 2.21 1.95
CA THR A 41 -16.20 2.59 1.29
C THR A 41 -15.92 3.67 0.26
N VAL A 42 -16.18 3.36 -1.01
CA VAL A 42 -16.13 4.31 -2.13
C VAL A 42 -17.49 4.28 -2.81
N GLU A 43 -18.15 5.44 -2.91
CA GLU A 43 -19.50 5.55 -3.51
C GLU A 43 -20.53 4.56 -2.91
N GLY A 44 -20.44 4.30 -1.61
CA GLY A 44 -21.32 3.38 -0.89
C GLY A 44 -21.00 1.88 -1.06
N GLN A 45 -19.96 1.54 -1.82
CA GLN A 45 -19.50 0.17 -2.02
C GLN A 45 -18.23 -0.11 -1.22
N LEU A 46 -18.16 -1.29 -0.61
CA LEU A 46 -16.97 -1.77 0.08
C LEU A 46 -16.01 -2.40 -0.94
N VAL A 47 -14.83 -1.80 -1.12
CA VAL A 47 -13.82 -2.21 -2.10
C VAL A 47 -12.43 -2.28 -1.47
N PRO A 48 -11.50 -3.11 -1.98
CA PRO A 48 -10.10 -3.08 -1.55
C PRO A 48 -9.51 -1.68 -1.73
N ARG A 49 -8.76 -1.19 -0.73
CA ARG A 49 -8.08 0.11 -0.82
C ARG A 49 -7.12 0.17 -2.01
N PHE A 50 -6.40 -0.92 -2.25
CA PHE A 50 -5.54 -1.08 -3.40
C PHE A 50 -5.92 -2.36 -4.14
N SER A 51 -6.02 -2.26 -5.46
CA SER A 51 -6.24 -3.42 -6.33
C SER A 51 -4.99 -3.65 -7.16
N TRP A 52 -4.59 -4.91 -7.30
CA TRP A 52 -3.52 -5.29 -8.20
C TRP A 52 -4.00 -5.22 -9.64
N ILE A 53 -3.21 -4.59 -10.50
CA ILE A 53 -3.46 -4.52 -11.93
C ILE A 53 -2.39 -5.39 -12.61
N PRO A 54 -2.78 -6.48 -13.30
CA PRO A 54 -1.85 -7.26 -14.12
C PRO A 54 -1.30 -6.40 -15.27
N ASP A 55 -0.07 -6.72 -15.69
CA ASP A 55 0.51 -6.20 -16.93
C ASP A 55 -0.22 -6.71 -18.19
#